data_AF-A0A9X2SV64-F1
#
_entry.id   AF-A0A9X2SV64-F1
#
_cell.length_a   1.000
_cell.length_b   1.000
_cell.length_c   1.000
_cell.angle_alpha   90.00
_cell.angle_beta   90.00
_cell.angle_gamma   90.00
#
_symmetry.space_group_name_H-M   'P 1'
#
loop_
_entity.id
_entity.type
_entity.pdbx_description
1 polymer ?
#
loop_
_entity_poly.entity_id
_entity_poly.type
_entity_poly.pdbx_seq_one_letter_code
_entity_poly.pdbx_strand_id
1 'polypeptide(L)'
;MHASGRVYLCAYNYYRWEPIAMGCRTDTVCQFHRVGCDNIFIVADSPSGGRLRFLTAPFHADASGHVRKFIPRTDQTRAFTFPKRKRLLKRPYTLHYWDAESASFSPLEYDSTADSTQSYTNIPENALLWFTVPDRIVNQRVFYLENDSVITMDLIR
;
A
#
# COMPACT_ATOMS: atom_id res chain seq x y z
N MET A 1 -5.36 -1.43 34.78
CA MET A 1 -5.94 -0.40 33.88
C MET A 1 -5.57 -0.78 32.46
N HIS A 2 -6.52 -1.28 31.67
CA HIS A 2 -6.28 -1.51 30.25
C HIS A 2 -6.26 -0.16 29.55
N ALA A 3 -5.16 0.18 28.88
CA ALA A 3 -5.04 1.43 28.16
C ALA A 3 -6.00 1.41 26.96
N SER A 4 -7.16 2.04 27.11
CA SER A 4 -8.09 2.29 26.02
C SER A 4 -7.62 3.49 25.23
N GLY A 5 -7.32 3.30 23.95
CA GLY A 5 -6.80 4.35 23.06
C GLY A 5 -7.65 4.54 21.82
N ARG A 6 -7.66 5.77 21.28
CA ARG A 6 -8.25 6.04 19.98
C ARG A 6 -7.29 5.57 18.87
N VAL A 7 -7.83 4.85 17.91
CA VAL A 7 -7.11 4.42 16.70
C VAL A 7 -7.88 4.83 15.45
N TYR A 8 -7.17 4.86 14.34
CA TYR A 8 -7.65 5.26 13.04
C TYR A 8 -7.42 4.11 12.06
N LEU A 9 -8.44 3.78 11.29
CA LEU A 9 -8.29 2.95 10.10
C LEU A 9 -8.03 3.89 8.94
N CYS A 10 -6.88 3.73 8.30
CA CYS A 10 -6.45 4.63 7.24
C CYS A 10 -6.44 3.92 5.90
N ALA A 11 -6.92 4.58 4.84
CA ALA A 11 -6.78 4.12 3.46
C ALA A 11 -5.73 4.94 2.73
N TYR A 12 -5.05 4.36 1.74
CA TYR A 12 -4.06 5.10 0.96
C TYR A 12 -4.72 5.94 -0.13
N ASN A 13 -4.58 7.26 -0.05
CA ASN A 13 -5.11 8.19 -1.04
C ASN A 13 -4.17 9.38 -1.22
N TYR A 14 -4.05 9.89 -2.45
CA TYR A 14 -3.19 11.03 -2.78
C TYR A 14 -1.85 11.04 -2.04
N TYR A 15 -1.04 9.98 -2.21
CA TYR A 15 0.33 9.87 -1.68
C TYR A 15 0.45 9.72 -0.15
N ARG A 16 -0.67 9.59 0.58
CA ARG A 16 -0.64 9.47 2.04
C ARG A 16 -1.71 8.52 2.58
N TRP A 17 -1.47 8.02 3.79
CA TRP A 17 -2.46 7.27 4.55
C TRP A 17 -3.41 8.25 5.24
N GLU A 18 -4.69 8.17 4.90
CA GLU A 18 -5.74 9.08 5.39
C GLU A 18 -6.69 8.34 6.32
N PRO A 19 -6.97 8.86 7.53
CA PRO A 19 -8.00 8.31 8.40
C PRO A 19 -9.36 8.32 7.72
N ILE A 20 -10.00 7.15 7.59
CA ILE A 20 -11.36 7.01 7.05
C ILE A 20 -12.37 6.56 8.10
N ALA A 21 -11.90 5.96 9.20
CA ALA A 21 -12.73 5.55 10.32
C ALA A 21 -11.96 5.68 11.64
N MET A 22 -12.70 5.99 12.71
CA MET A 22 -12.18 5.96 14.07
C MET A 22 -12.62 4.68 14.76
N GLY A 23 -11.72 4.13 15.57
CA GLY A 23 -11.95 2.94 16.37
C GLY A 23 -11.42 3.11 17.79
N CYS A 24 -11.61 2.06 18.57
CA CYS A 24 -11.02 1.91 19.90
C CYS A 24 -10.00 0.79 19.87
N ARG A 25 -8.97 0.93 20.70
CA ARG A 25 -7.97 -0.10 20.95
C ARG A 25 -8.00 -0.47 22.42
N THR A 26 -8.05 -1.77 22.69
CA THR A 26 -7.89 -2.35 24.03
C THR A 26 -6.75 -3.36 23.95
N ASP A 27 -5.65 -3.06 24.64
CA ASP A 27 -4.39 -3.82 24.61
C ASP A 27 -3.84 -4.02 23.19
N THR A 28 -4.04 -5.21 22.62
CA THR A 28 -3.57 -5.63 21.29
C THR A 28 -4.69 -5.65 20.24
N VAL A 29 -5.95 -5.46 20.65
CA VAL A 29 -7.11 -5.55 19.77
C VAL A 29 -7.57 -4.15 19.38
N CYS A 30 -7.70 -3.91 18.07
CA CYS A 30 -8.31 -2.70 17.50
C CYS A 30 -9.70 -3.05 16.96
N GLN A 31 -10.71 -2.25 17.31
CA GLN A 31 -12.09 -2.45 16.91
C GLN A 31 -12.58 -1.23 16.14
N PHE A 32 -13.16 -1.47 14.97
CA PHE A 32 -13.75 -0.48 14.09
C PHE A 32 -15.17 -0.92 13.74
N HIS A 33 -16.10 0.02 13.74
CA HIS A 33 -17.49 -0.24 13.36
C HIS A 33 -17.67 0.10 11.87
N ARG A 34 -18.27 -0.80 11.09
CA ARG A 34 -18.60 -0.61 9.66
C ARG A 34 -17.39 -0.38 8.73
N VAL A 35 -16.48 -1.36 8.68
CA VAL A 35 -15.40 -1.42 7.68
C VAL A 35 -15.91 -2.15 6.44
N GLY A 36 -16.79 -1.49 5.68
CA GLY A 36 -17.57 -2.14 4.62
C GLY A 36 -16.99 -1.96 3.21
N CYS A 37 -15.71 -2.25 2.98
CA CYS A 37 -15.18 -2.24 1.61
C CYS A 37 -13.95 -3.13 1.40
N ASP A 38 -13.88 -3.65 0.18
CA ASP A 38 -12.73 -4.34 -0.40
C ASP A 38 -11.61 -3.34 -0.68
N ASN A 39 -10.68 -3.17 0.27
CA ASN A 39 -9.66 -2.13 0.19
C ASN A 39 -8.42 -2.43 1.04
N ILE A 40 -7.38 -1.61 0.86
CA ILE A 40 -6.12 -1.68 1.58
C ILE A 40 -6.10 -0.61 2.68
N PHE A 41 -5.85 -1.08 3.90
CA PHE A 41 -5.84 -0.28 5.10
C PHE A 41 -4.52 -0.39 5.86
N ILE A 42 -4.29 0.60 6.72
CA ILE A 42 -3.30 0.52 7.80
C ILE A 42 -3.95 1.08 9.06
N VAL A 43 -3.68 0.47 10.22
CA VAL A 43 -4.16 1.02 11.50
C VAL A 43 -3.09 1.95 12.05
N ALA A 44 -3.52 3.11 12.53
CA ALA A 44 -2.65 4.10 13.15
C ALA A 44 -3.24 4.65 14.46
N ASP A 45 -2.39 5.23 15.30
CA ASP A 45 -2.83 6.18 16.33
C ASP A 45 -2.21 7.55 16.10
N SER A 46 -2.63 8.53 16.91
CA SER A 46 -2.01 9.86 16.92
C SER A 46 -1.92 10.38 18.35
N PRO A 47 -0.89 9.98 19.12
CA PRO A 47 -0.78 10.30 20.54
C PRO A 47 -0.70 11.80 20.82
N SER A 48 -0.10 12.58 19.91
CA SER A 48 0.06 14.03 20.01
C SER A 48 -0.89 14.82 19.09
N GLY A 49 -1.82 14.15 18.41
CA GLY A 49 -2.80 14.78 17.50
C GLY A 49 -2.23 15.33 16.18
N GLY A 50 -0.90 15.31 15.97
CA GLY A 50 -0.25 15.91 14.81
C GLY A 50 0.18 14.94 13.70
N ARG A 51 0.70 13.76 14.06
CA ARG A 51 1.22 12.77 13.09
C ARG A 51 0.63 11.39 13.37
N LEU A 52 0.33 10.66 12.30
CA LEU A 52 -0.05 9.25 12.37
C LEU A 52 1.19 8.41 12.71
N ARG A 53 1.04 7.53 13.69
CA ARG A 53 1.97 6.45 13.97
C ARG A 53 1.29 5.14 13.58
N PHE A 54 1.86 4.45 12.60
CA PHE A 54 1.32 3.18 12.12
C PHE A 54 1.55 2.08 13.15
N LEU A 55 0.47 1.34 13.44
CA LEU A 55 0.44 0.26 14.43
C LEU A 55 0.49 -1.13 13.77
N THR A 56 0.21 -1.20 12.47
CA THR A 56 0.21 -2.44 11.69
C THR A 56 0.99 -2.26 10.39
N ALA A 57 1.39 -3.37 9.76
CA ALA A 57 1.64 -3.36 8.33
C ALA A 57 0.33 -3.03 7.56
N PRO A 58 0.42 -2.51 6.32
CA PRO A 58 -0.74 -2.41 5.45
C PRO A 58 -1.37 -3.78 5.26
N PHE A 59 -2.69 -3.82 5.09
CA PHE A 59 -3.42 -5.05 4.85
C PHE A 59 -4.60 -4.82 3.94
N HIS A 60 -4.88 -5.79 3.10
CA HIS A 60 -6.10 -5.88 2.34
C HIS A 60 -7.16 -6.55 3.21
N ALA A 61 -8.33 -5.93 3.32
CA ALA A 61 -9.52 -6.56 3.86
C ALA A 61 -10.52 -6.75 2.72
N ASP A 62 -10.89 -8.00 2.44
CA ASP A 62 -11.83 -8.31 1.36
C ASP A 62 -13.29 -8.09 1.81
N ALA A 63 -14.23 -8.19 0.85
CA ALA A 63 -15.66 -8.01 1.12
C ALA A 63 -16.26 -9.03 2.11
N SER A 64 -15.60 -10.17 2.33
CA SER A 64 -15.97 -11.19 3.33
C SER A 64 -15.28 -11.00 4.69
N GLY A 65 -14.39 -10.01 4.81
CA GLY A 65 -13.65 -9.71 6.03
C GLY A 65 -12.38 -10.53 6.22
N HIS A 66 -11.90 -11.27 5.21
CA HIS A 66 -10.57 -11.87 5.30
C HIS A 66 -9.50 -10.79 5.17
N VAL A 67 -8.44 -10.95 5.97
CA VAL A 67 -7.36 -9.97 6.05
C VAL A 67 -6.06 -10.60 5.58
N ARG A 68 -5.42 -9.96 4.58
CA ARG A 68 -4.06 -10.26 4.13
C ARG A 68 -3.13 -9.09 4.45
N LYS A 69 -2.09 -9.34 5.24
CA LYS A 69 -1.06 -8.32 5.55
C LYS A 69 0.03 -8.30 4.50
N PHE A 70 0.48 -7.11 4.14
CA PHE A 70 1.61 -6.86 3.25
C PHE A 70 2.86 -6.62 4.06
N ILE A 71 3.59 -7.71 4.32
CA ILE A 71 4.92 -7.69 4.93
C ILE A 71 5.85 -8.19 3.83
N PRO A 72 6.69 -7.32 3.24
CA PRO A 72 7.56 -7.71 2.14
C PRO A 72 8.62 -8.70 2.62
N ARG A 73 8.85 -9.76 1.84
CA ARG A 73 9.95 -10.71 2.05
C ARG A 73 11.10 -10.31 1.13
N THR A 74 12.08 -9.58 1.65
CA THR A 74 13.18 -9.04 0.84
C THR A 74 14.23 -10.09 0.48
N ASP A 75 14.22 -11.23 1.18
CA ASP A 75 14.99 -12.43 0.86
C ASP A 75 14.38 -13.25 -0.29
N GLN A 76 13.13 -12.97 -0.67
CA GLN A 76 12.38 -13.67 -1.72
C GLN A 76 11.86 -12.64 -2.73
N THR A 77 12.49 -12.56 -3.89
CA THR A 77 12.07 -11.61 -4.93
C THR A 77 11.40 -12.31 -6.10
N ARG A 78 10.55 -11.54 -6.79
CA ARG A 78 9.90 -11.94 -8.03
C ARG A 78 10.19 -10.93 -9.14
N ALA A 79 10.19 -11.44 -10.38
CA ALA A 79 10.25 -10.60 -11.56
C ALA A 79 8.85 -10.17 -12.01
N PHE A 80 8.74 -8.95 -12.56
CA PHE A 80 7.54 -8.48 -13.23
C PHE A 80 7.87 -7.41 -14.27
N THR A 81 7.14 -7.42 -15.39
CA THR A 81 7.28 -6.42 -16.45
C THR A 81 6.01 -5.60 -16.56
N PHE A 82 6.11 -4.31 -16.27
CA PHE A 82 5.00 -3.38 -16.33
C PHE A 82 4.89 -2.73 -17.72
N PRO A 83 3.69 -2.59 -18.29
CA PRO A 83 3.48 -1.82 -19.51
C PRO A 83 3.63 -0.32 -19.23
N LYS A 84 4.32 0.38 -20.14
CA LYS A 84 4.38 1.84 -20.17
C LYS A 84 3.11 2.41 -20.79
N ARG A 85 2.62 3.52 -20.23
CA ARG A 85 1.51 4.28 -20.83
C ARG A 85 1.99 4.90 -22.15
N LYS A 86 1.23 4.70 -23.23
CA LYS A 86 1.56 5.19 -24.60
C LYS A 86 1.99 6.65 -24.69
N ARG A 87 1.48 7.54 -23.83
CA ARG A 87 1.81 8.98 -23.83
C ARG A 87 3.11 9.32 -23.08
N LEU A 88 3.72 8.34 -22.39
CA LEU A 88 4.82 8.52 -21.44
C LEU A 88 5.91 7.45 -21.62
N LEU A 89 6.06 6.91 -22.84
CA LEU A 89 6.99 5.83 -23.18
C LEU A 89 8.47 6.19 -22.94
N LYS A 90 8.80 7.47 -23.11
CA LYS A 90 10.17 8.01 -22.96
C LYS A 90 10.61 8.24 -21.52
N ARG A 91 9.73 8.06 -20.52
CA ARG A 91 10.06 8.34 -19.12
C ARG A 91 10.16 7.06 -18.32
N PRO A 92 11.17 6.91 -17.45
CA PRO A 92 11.22 5.81 -16.50
C PRO A 92 10.11 6.00 -15.46
N TYR A 93 9.47 4.90 -15.10
CA TYR A 93 8.53 4.87 -13.99
C TYR A 93 9.28 4.43 -12.74
N THR A 94 8.89 4.93 -11.58
CA THR A 94 9.46 4.44 -10.31
C THR A 94 8.43 3.55 -9.65
N LEU A 95 8.81 2.29 -9.45
CA LEU A 95 8.06 1.35 -8.64
C LEU A 95 8.56 1.50 -7.21
N HIS A 96 7.64 1.51 -6.27
CA HIS A 96 7.93 1.55 -4.85
C HIS A 96 7.28 0.36 -4.19
N TYR A 97 7.88 -0.13 -3.10
CA TYR A 97 7.25 -1.08 -2.20
C TYR A 97 7.10 -0.48 -0.81
N TRP A 98 6.08 -0.90 -0.07
CA TRP A 98 5.95 -0.53 1.33
C TRP A 98 7.01 -1.24 2.15
N ASP A 99 7.94 -0.48 2.70
CA ASP A 99 8.93 -0.94 3.66
C ASP A 99 8.35 -0.85 5.08
N ALA A 100 8.22 -2.00 5.73
CA ALA A 100 7.63 -2.12 7.06
C ALA A 100 8.54 -1.54 8.16
N GLU A 101 9.85 -1.49 7.94
CA GLU A 101 10.81 -0.97 8.93
C GLU A 101 10.80 0.56 8.95
N SER A 102 10.92 1.19 7.79
CA SER A 102 10.84 2.65 7.67
C SER A 102 9.40 3.19 7.72
N ALA A 103 8.41 2.30 7.62
CA ALA A 103 6.99 2.63 7.51
C ALA A 103 6.73 3.66 6.40
N SER A 104 7.32 3.41 5.23
CA SER A 104 7.27 4.30 4.07
C SER A 104 7.37 3.53 2.74
N PHE A 105 7.12 4.22 1.63
CA PHE A 105 7.33 3.63 0.30
C PHE A 105 8.79 3.84 -0.14
N SER A 106 9.50 2.75 -0.35
CA SER A 106 10.89 2.72 -0.80
C SER A 106 10.97 2.40 -2.30
N PRO A 107 11.77 3.12 -3.10
CA PRO A 107 11.87 2.89 -4.53
C PRO A 107 12.59 1.57 -4.84
N LEU A 108 12.23 0.97 -5.98
CA LEU A 108 12.93 -0.14 -6.61
C LEU A 108 13.57 0.36 -7.90
N GLU A 109 14.85 0.04 -8.06
CA GLU A 109 15.55 0.20 -9.32
C GLU A 109 15.04 -0.83 -10.33
N TYR A 110 14.87 -0.39 -11.57
CA TYR A 110 14.48 -1.26 -12.68
C TYR A 110 15.72 -1.89 -13.30
N ASP A 111 15.59 -3.11 -13.81
CA ASP A 111 16.69 -3.83 -14.46
C ASP A 111 16.85 -3.41 -15.92
N SER A 112 15.72 -3.24 -16.61
CA SER A 112 15.71 -2.88 -18.03
C SER A 112 14.44 -2.15 -18.44
N THR A 113 14.56 -1.47 -19.57
CA THR A 113 13.48 -0.68 -20.14
C THR A 113 13.43 -0.90 -21.65
N ALA A 114 12.24 -1.10 -22.19
CA ALA A 114 11.98 -1.15 -23.62
C ALA A 114 11.06 0.01 -24.03
N ASP A 115 10.76 0.13 -25.32
CA ASP A 115 9.89 1.21 -25.83
C ASP A 115 8.53 1.24 -25.12
N SER A 116 7.96 0.09 -24.80
CA SER A 116 6.61 -0.03 -24.24
C SER A 116 6.53 -0.70 -22.87
N THR A 117 7.65 -1.11 -22.28
CA THR A 117 7.65 -1.84 -21.00
C THR A 117 8.83 -1.46 -20.11
N GLN A 118 8.73 -1.78 -18.83
CA GLN A 118 9.80 -1.67 -17.86
C GLN A 118 9.80 -2.88 -16.93
N SER A 119 10.96 -3.49 -16.72
CA SER A 119 11.10 -4.76 -16.03
C SER A 119 11.85 -4.62 -14.71
N TYR A 120 11.42 -5.40 -13.73
CA TYR A 120 11.98 -5.49 -12.38
C TYR A 120 12.20 -6.97 -12.04
N THR A 121 13.30 -7.31 -11.39
CA THR A 121 13.66 -8.66 -10.91
C THR A 121 13.73 -8.74 -9.38
N ASN A 122 13.71 -7.58 -8.73
CA ASN A 122 13.97 -7.36 -7.31
C ASN A 122 12.69 -7.02 -6.51
N ILE A 123 11.49 -7.33 -7.02
CA ILE A 123 10.25 -7.00 -6.30
C ILE A 123 10.10 -7.98 -5.13
N PRO A 124 10.05 -7.53 -3.86
CA PRO A 124 9.85 -8.42 -2.72
C PRO A 124 8.51 -9.16 -2.81
N GLU A 125 8.50 -10.43 -2.44
CA GLU A 125 7.25 -11.17 -2.32
C GLU A 125 6.34 -10.55 -1.24
N ASN A 126 5.03 -10.66 -1.44
CA ASN A 126 4.00 -10.11 -0.54
C ASN A 126 4.12 -8.59 -0.29
N ALA A 127 4.77 -7.86 -1.21
CA ALA A 127 4.87 -6.42 -1.18
C ALA A 127 3.55 -5.72 -1.55
N LEU A 128 3.23 -4.66 -0.82
CA LEU A 128 2.34 -3.61 -1.29
C LEU A 128 3.14 -2.69 -2.20
N LEU A 129 2.68 -2.49 -3.43
CA LEU A 129 3.38 -1.75 -4.46
C LEU A 129 2.67 -0.45 -4.79
N TRP A 130 3.46 0.51 -5.27
CA TRP A 130 2.97 1.79 -5.73
C TRP A 130 3.81 2.27 -6.91
N PHE A 131 3.15 2.78 -7.94
CA PHE A 131 3.81 3.12 -9.19
C PHE A 131 3.66 4.61 -9.46
N THR A 132 4.77 5.34 -9.41
CA THR A 132 4.79 6.77 -9.68
C THR A 132 5.19 7.02 -11.13
N VAL A 133 4.32 7.72 -11.83
CA VAL A 133 4.58 8.22 -13.17
C VAL A 133 4.80 9.73 -13.10
N PRO A 134 5.86 10.28 -13.72
CA PRO A 134 6.06 11.72 -13.78
C PRO A 134 4.85 12.44 -14.41
N ASP A 135 4.51 13.62 -13.90
CA ASP A 135 3.56 14.59 -14.47
C ASP A 135 2.04 14.34 -14.25
N ARG A 136 1.61 13.35 -13.43
CA ARG A 136 0.20 13.25 -12.99
C ARG A 136 0.01 12.73 -11.56
N ILE A 137 -0.70 13.54 -10.76
CA ILE A 137 -1.15 13.24 -9.38
C ILE A 137 -2.44 12.39 -9.36
N VAL A 138 -3.11 12.21 -10.52
CA VAL A 138 -4.41 11.53 -10.61
C VAL A 138 -4.30 10.01 -10.81
N ASN A 139 -5.09 9.28 -10.02
CA ASN A 139 -5.25 7.81 -10.07
C ASN A 139 -3.96 7.01 -9.82
N GLN A 140 -3.13 7.46 -8.87
CA GLN A 140 -2.04 6.64 -8.35
C GLN A 140 -2.56 5.79 -7.19
N ARG A 141 -2.75 4.49 -7.44
CA ARG A 141 -3.27 3.53 -6.46
C ARG A 141 -2.13 2.63 -5.99
N VAL A 142 -2.19 2.23 -4.74
CA VAL A 142 -1.43 1.07 -4.28
C VAL A 142 -2.05 -0.19 -4.85
N PHE A 143 -1.24 -1.20 -5.11
CA PHE A 143 -1.64 -2.47 -5.68
C PHE A 143 -0.71 -3.57 -5.18
N TYR A 144 -1.04 -4.82 -5.44
CA TYR A 144 -0.14 -5.93 -5.21
C TYR A 144 -0.15 -6.86 -6.42
N LEU A 145 0.81 -7.78 -6.46
CA LEU A 145 0.89 -8.78 -7.51
C LEU A 145 0.41 -10.13 -7.00
N GLU A 146 -0.43 -10.79 -7.78
CA GLU A 146 -0.98 -12.11 -7.49
C GLU A 146 -1.12 -12.89 -8.78
N ASN A 147 -0.57 -14.11 -8.85
CA ASN A 147 -0.62 -14.97 -10.05
C ASN A 147 -0.26 -14.18 -11.34
N ASP A 148 0.86 -13.46 -11.31
CA ASP A 148 1.34 -12.60 -12.41
C ASP A 148 0.35 -11.55 -12.92
N SER A 149 -0.58 -11.15 -12.07
CA SER A 149 -1.56 -10.10 -12.33
C SER A 149 -1.42 -8.95 -11.35
N VAL A 150 -1.70 -7.73 -11.83
CA VAL A 150 -1.78 -6.53 -11.00
C VAL A 150 -3.17 -6.45 -10.40
N ILE A 151 -3.26 -6.48 -9.07
CA ILE A 151 -4.52 -6.36 -8.34
C ILE A 151 -4.63 -4.96 -7.73
N THR A 152 -5.63 -4.20 -8.18
CA THR A 152 -5.91 -2.84 -7.71
C THR A 152 -7.24 -2.80 -6.96
N MET A 153 -7.31 -1.98 -5.90
CA MET A 153 -8.57 -1.73 -5.21
C MET A 153 -9.35 -0.60 -5.88
N ASP A 154 -10.69 -0.67 -5.78
CA ASP A 154 -11.56 0.42 -6.19
C ASP A 154 -11.65 1.52 -5.14
N LEU A 155 -11.86 2.75 -5.60
CA LEU A 155 -12.01 3.90 -4.71
C LEU A 155 -13.30 3.74 -3.89
N ILE A 156 -13.20 3.99 -2.59
CA ILE A 156 -14.36 4.45 -1.82
C ILE A 156 -14.75 5.80 -2.44
N ARG A 157 -15.86 5.82 -3.17
CA ARG A 157 -16.44 7.05 -3.74
C ARG A 157 -17.15 7.85 -2.68
#